data_AF-A0A9X9PVE0-F1
#
_entry.id   AF-A0A9X9PVE0-F1
#
_cell.length_a   1.000
_cell.length_b   1.000
_cell.length_c   1.000
_cell.angle_alpha   90.00
_cell.angle_beta   90.00
_cell.angle_gamma   90.00
#
_symmetry.space_group_name_H-M   'P 1'
#
loop_
_entity.id
_entity.type
_entity.pdbx_description
1 polymer ?
#
loop_
_entity_poly.entity_id
_entity_poly.type
_entity_poly.pdbx_seq_one_letter_code
_entity_poly.pdbx_strand_id
1 'polypeptide(L)'
;MRNASCHFQEVIHRNSSTSRALRVCNSYWSRKHPNLRRAEDVDALLLGMASQIAEREDHVVVEDVLDFWPGPLKFSRTDYLAGCLQRGRDLGLPSYTKARAALGLPPVTRWQDINPALSQSNHTVLEATAALYNQDLSRLELLPGGLLESHGDPGPLF
;
A
#
# COMPACT_ATOMS: atom_id res chain seq x y z
N MET A 1 16.43 9.74 9.05
CA MET A 1 16.78 10.93 8.23
C MET A 1 18.27 10.88 7.95
N ARG A 2 18.76 11.39 6.82
CA ARG A 2 20.17 11.27 6.40
C ARG A 2 20.77 12.64 6.13
N ASN A 3 21.98 12.91 6.62
CA ASN A 3 22.67 14.17 6.31
C ASN A 3 23.46 14.08 4.99
N ALA A 4 24.09 15.19 4.59
CA ALA A 4 24.88 15.28 3.36
C ALA A 4 26.12 14.36 3.34
N SER A 5 26.65 13.97 4.50
CA SER A 5 27.82 13.08 4.64
C SER A 5 27.44 11.60 4.80
N CYS A 6 26.26 11.19 4.30
CA CYS A 6 25.76 9.81 4.38
C CYS A 6 25.56 9.25 5.80
N HIS A 7 25.47 10.11 6.82
CA HIS A 7 25.17 9.68 8.17
C HIS A 7 23.66 9.72 8.44
N PHE A 8 23.13 8.62 8.99
CA PHE A 8 21.72 8.50 9.37
C PHE A 8 21.52 8.90 10.82
N GLN A 9 20.76 9.97 11.05
CA GLN A 9 20.46 10.48 12.39
C GLN A 9 19.26 9.76 13.01
N GLU A 10 19.34 9.54 14.33
CA GLU A 10 18.21 9.05 15.12
C GLU A 10 17.06 10.08 15.16
N VAL A 11 15.85 9.58 15.35
CA VAL A 11 14.62 10.36 15.40
C VAL A 11 14.11 10.37 16.84
N ILE A 12 14.04 11.55 17.44
CA ILE A 12 13.47 11.76 18.77
C ILE A 12 11.94 11.80 18.67
N HIS A 13 11.26 10.90 19.34
CA HIS A 13 9.81 10.85 19.39
C HIS A 13 9.23 11.86 20.40
N ARG A 14 7.91 12.06 20.35
CA ARG A 14 7.21 12.96 21.30
C ARG A 14 7.27 12.50 22.76
N ASN A 15 7.48 11.20 22.99
CA ASN A 15 7.72 10.61 24.31
C ASN A 15 9.21 10.67 24.74
N SER A 16 10.05 11.39 24.00
CA SER A 16 11.50 11.49 24.19
C SER A 16 12.30 10.21 23.97
N SER A 17 11.68 9.12 23.50
CA SER A 17 12.43 7.94 23.05
C SER A 17 13.08 8.21 21.69
N THR A 18 14.15 7.50 21.36
CA THR A 18 14.79 7.59 20.04
C THR A 18 14.50 6.36 19.19
N SER A 19 14.51 6.52 17.87
CA SER A 19 14.44 5.43 16.92
C SER A 19 15.27 5.71 15.67
N ARG A 20 15.43 4.68 14.83
CA ARG A 20 16.24 4.75 13.61
C ARG A 20 15.57 5.53 12.46
N ALA A 21 14.24 5.67 12.48
CA ALA A 21 13.47 6.29 11.40
C ALA A 21 12.18 6.93 11.93
N LEU A 22 11.63 7.87 11.15
CA LEU A 22 10.37 8.51 11.49
C LEU A 22 9.22 7.54 11.21
N ARG A 23 8.39 7.25 12.21
CA ARG A 23 7.24 6.36 12.06
C ARG A 23 6.10 7.05 11.31
N VAL A 24 5.61 6.45 10.22
CA VAL A 24 4.61 7.06 9.33
C VAL A 24 3.27 7.23 10.06
N CYS A 25 2.76 6.18 10.71
CA CYS A 25 1.46 6.26 11.39
C CYS A 25 1.38 7.31 12.52
N ASN A 26 2.52 7.64 13.13
CA ASN A 26 2.64 8.65 14.19
C ASN A 26 2.95 10.07 13.67
N SER A 27 3.15 10.22 12.36
CA SER A 27 3.48 11.50 11.73
C SER A 27 2.39 12.04 10.78
N TYR A 28 1.32 11.28 10.52
CA TYR A 28 0.15 11.81 9.81
C TYR A 28 -0.39 13.09 10.45
N TRP A 29 -0.60 14.11 9.62
CA TRP A 29 -1.10 15.43 10.04
C TRP A 29 -0.34 16.03 11.24
N SER A 30 0.98 15.82 11.31
CA SER A 30 1.81 16.34 12.39
C SER A 30 1.96 17.86 12.30
N ARG A 31 1.37 18.60 13.26
CA ARG A 31 1.46 20.07 13.32
C ARG A 31 2.87 20.56 13.67
N LYS A 32 3.61 19.77 14.44
CA LYS A 32 5.01 19.99 14.82
C LYS A 32 5.67 18.65 15.15
N HIS A 33 6.95 18.52 14.84
CA HIS A 33 7.74 17.34 15.19
C HIS A 33 9.09 17.76 15.80
N PRO A 34 9.58 17.11 16.88
CA PRO A 34 10.85 17.48 17.53
C PRO A 34 12.04 17.52 16.57
N ASN A 35 12.04 16.65 15.55
CA ASN A 35 13.09 16.57 14.52
C ASN A 35 12.71 17.21 13.17
N LEU A 36 11.64 18.00 13.08
CA LEU A 36 11.29 18.75 11.86
C LEU A 36 10.94 20.18 12.27
N ARG A 37 11.98 20.97 12.58
CA ARG A 37 11.86 22.33 13.11
C ARG A 37 12.43 23.38 12.17
N ARG A 38 13.37 22.99 11.31
CA ARG A 38 14.06 23.89 10.37
C ARG A 38 14.12 23.28 8.98
N ALA A 39 14.57 24.06 8.00
CA ALA A 39 14.71 23.60 6.62
C ALA A 39 15.71 22.43 6.50
N GLU A 40 16.81 22.46 7.27
CA GLU A 40 17.85 21.42 7.21
C GLU A 40 17.32 20.05 7.64
N ASP A 41 16.31 20.02 8.52
CA ASP A 41 15.65 18.78 8.93
C ASP A 41 14.83 18.18 7.77
N VAL A 42 14.23 19.03 6.94
CA VAL A 42 13.50 18.63 5.73
C VAL A 42 14.48 18.14 4.68
N ASP A 43 15.62 18.81 4.51
CA ASP A 43 16.69 18.34 3.63
C ASP A 43 17.16 16.94 4.06
N ALA A 44 17.34 16.73 5.36
CA ALA A 44 17.72 15.43 5.89
C ALA A 44 16.63 14.35 5.71
N LEU A 45 15.35 14.75 5.71
CA LEU A 45 14.24 13.87 5.38
C LEU A 45 14.27 13.47 3.89
N LEU A 46 14.46 14.44 2.98
CA LEU A 46 14.56 14.21 1.54
C LEU A 46 15.73 13.29 1.19
N LEU A 47 16.92 13.57 1.73
CA LEU A 47 18.10 12.73 1.54
C LEU A 47 17.93 11.32 2.14
N GLY A 48 17.14 11.20 3.21
CA GLY A 48 16.78 9.92 3.79
C GLY A 48 15.86 9.11 2.87
N MET A 49 14.78 9.73 2.38
CA MET A 49 13.84 9.09 1.45
C MET A 49 14.51 8.70 0.13
N ALA A 50 15.42 9.53 -0.39
CA ALA A 50 16.17 9.22 -1.61
C ALA A 50 17.14 8.04 -1.46
N SER A 51 17.53 7.68 -0.23
CA SER A 51 18.46 6.58 0.05
C SER A 51 17.78 5.33 0.60
N GLN A 52 16.55 5.46 1.09
CA GLN A 52 15.78 4.35 1.64
C GLN A 52 15.03 3.65 0.51
N ILE A 53 15.18 2.32 0.43
CA ILE A 53 14.39 1.49 -0.49
C ILE A 53 12.96 1.37 0.06
N ALA A 54 11.97 1.45 -0.83
CA ALA A 54 10.56 1.29 -0.50
C ALA A 54 10.22 -0.16 -0.13
N GLU A 55 8.98 -0.35 0.34
CA GLU A 55 8.41 -1.68 0.51
C GLU A 55 8.25 -2.38 -0.85
N ARG A 56 8.10 -3.71 -0.82
CA ARG A 56 7.91 -4.52 -2.03
C ARG A 56 6.59 -4.17 -2.72
N GLU A 57 6.60 -4.17 -4.05
CA GLU A 57 5.42 -4.06 -4.91
C GLU A 57 4.69 -5.41 -4.97
N ASP A 58 3.98 -5.75 -3.89
CA ASP A 58 3.14 -6.94 -3.77
C ASP A 58 1.78 -6.61 -3.10
N HIS A 59 1.04 -7.65 -2.73
CA HIS A 59 -0.27 -7.52 -2.09
C HIS A 59 -0.21 -7.16 -0.60
N VAL A 60 0.97 -7.06 0.00
CA VAL A 60 1.16 -6.79 1.42
C VAL A 60 1.18 -5.28 1.65
N VAL A 61 0.32 -4.81 2.55
CA VAL A 61 0.23 -3.40 2.92
C VAL A 61 0.67 -3.24 4.37
N VAL A 62 1.59 -2.32 4.63
CA VAL A 62 2.08 -2.04 5.99
C VAL A 62 0.95 -1.55 6.90
N GLU A 63 1.00 -1.90 8.19
CA GLU A 63 -0.01 -1.51 9.20
C GLU A 63 -0.23 0.01 9.28
N ASP A 64 0.81 0.81 8.96
CA ASP A 64 0.74 2.26 8.94
C ASP A 64 -0.29 2.79 7.91
N VAL A 65 -0.60 2.00 6.89
CA VAL A 65 -1.62 2.27 5.86
C VAL A 65 -2.84 1.39 6.06
N LEU A 66 -2.66 0.10 6.34
CA LEU A 66 -3.75 -0.85 6.48
C LEU A 66 -4.61 -0.63 7.73
N ASP A 67 -4.03 -0.26 8.86
CA ASP A 67 -4.76 -0.17 10.14
C ASP A 67 -4.77 1.24 10.72
N PHE A 68 -3.70 2.01 10.51
CA PHE A 68 -3.46 3.29 11.17
C PHE A 68 -3.61 4.52 10.25
N TRP A 69 -4.27 4.38 9.11
CA TRP A 69 -4.56 5.51 8.23
C TRP A 69 -5.43 6.55 8.93
N PRO A 70 -5.28 7.87 8.67
CA PRO A 70 -6.09 8.89 9.31
C PRO A 70 -7.59 8.71 9.04
N GLY A 71 -8.34 8.40 10.10
CA GLY A 71 -9.78 8.26 10.02
C GLY A 71 -10.45 9.62 9.73
N PRO A 72 -11.22 9.76 8.64
CA PRO A 72 -11.80 11.04 8.26
C PRO A 72 -13.03 11.42 9.11
N LEU A 73 -13.65 10.44 9.77
CA LEU A 73 -14.92 10.63 10.46
C LEU A 73 -15.01 9.73 11.70
N LYS A 74 -15.34 10.33 12.85
CA LYS A 74 -15.61 9.70 14.18
C LYS A 74 -14.47 8.88 14.81
N PHE A 75 -13.56 8.32 14.03
CA PHE A 75 -12.41 7.55 14.48
C PHE A 75 -11.12 8.26 14.11
N SER A 76 -10.09 8.13 14.95
CA SER A 76 -8.76 8.66 14.64
C SER A 76 -8.02 7.83 13.58
N ARG A 77 -8.38 6.54 13.45
CA ARG A 77 -7.77 5.55 12.56
C ARG A 77 -8.82 4.83 11.73
N THR A 78 -8.46 4.40 10.54
CA THR A 78 -9.30 3.60 9.65
C THR A 78 -8.42 2.73 8.75
N ASP A 79 -9.03 1.73 8.13
CA ASP A 79 -8.37 0.92 7.12
C ASP A 79 -8.39 1.61 5.76
N TYR A 80 -7.21 1.94 5.24
CA TYR A 80 -7.10 2.63 3.95
C TYR A 80 -7.50 1.74 2.78
N LEU A 81 -7.13 0.46 2.80
CA LEU A 81 -7.44 -0.47 1.72
C LEU A 81 -8.95 -0.73 1.66
N ALA A 82 -9.58 -0.98 2.81
CA ALA A 82 -11.03 -1.08 2.90
C ALA A 82 -11.72 0.22 2.46
N GLY A 83 -11.17 1.38 2.82
CA GLY A 83 -11.64 2.69 2.36
C GLY A 83 -11.56 2.83 0.82
N CYS A 84 -10.48 2.37 0.21
CA CYS A 84 -10.30 2.37 -1.25
C CYS A 84 -11.27 1.41 -1.94
N LEU A 85 -11.54 0.23 -1.36
CA LEU A 85 -12.56 -0.69 -1.88
C LEU A 85 -13.96 -0.07 -1.83
N GLN A 86 -14.33 0.53 -0.71
CA GLN A 86 -15.61 1.23 -0.58
C GLN A 86 -15.71 2.40 -1.56
N ARG A 87 -14.62 3.15 -1.79
CA ARG A 87 -14.58 4.20 -2.80
C ARG A 87 -14.74 3.65 -4.22
N GLY A 88 -14.08 2.53 -4.54
CA GLY A 88 -14.23 1.89 -5.84
C GLY A 88 -15.67 1.48 -6.13
N ARG A 89 -16.36 0.94 -5.11
CA ARG A 89 -17.79 0.60 -5.19
C ARG A 89 -18.68 1.83 -5.34
N ASP A 90 -18.42 2.89 -4.58
CA ASP A 90 -19.12 4.18 -4.65
C ASP A 90 -19.02 4.81 -6.06
N LEU A 91 -17.84 4.73 -6.68
CA LEU A 91 -17.62 5.21 -8.05
C LEU A 91 -18.17 4.27 -9.14
N GLY A 92 -18.69 3.10 -8.78
CA GLY A 92 -19.19 2.11 -9.72
C GLY A 92 -18.09 1.52 -10.62
N LEU A 93 -16.88 1.32 -10.09
CA LEU A 93 -15.78 0.74 -10.86
C LEU A 93 -16.15 -0.65 -11.43
N PRO A 94 -15.63 -1.00 -12.62
CA PRO A 94 -15.88 -2.30 -13.23
C PRO A 94 -15.26 -3.44 -12.42
N SER A 95 -15.69 -4.67 -12.69
CA SER A 95 -14.95 -5.85 -12.24
C SER A 95 -13.61 -5.95 -12.95
N TYR A 96 -12.65 -6.64 -12.34
CA TYR A 96 -11.33 -6.93 -12.87
C TYR A 96 -11.38 -7.47 -14.31
N THR A 97 -12.22 -8.47 -14.57
CA THR A 97 -12.36 -9.08 -15.90
C THR A 97 -12.93 -8.12 -16.94
N LYS A 98 -13.93 -7.31 -16.56
CA LYS A 98 -14.50 -6.26 -17.45
C LYS A 98 -13.49 -5.15 -17.73
N ALA A 99 -12.72 -4.73 -16.73
CA ALA A 99 -11.68 -3.73 -16.88
C ALA A 99 -10.60 -4.19 -17.87
N ARG A 100 -10.10 -5.42 -17.70
CA ARG A 100 -9.14 -6.03 -18.63
C ARG A 100 -9.68 -6.11 -20.05
N ALA A 101 -10.91 -6.57 -20.22
CA ALA A 101 -11.56 -6.66 -21.52
C ALA A 101 -11.70 -5.28 -22.21
N ALA A 102 -12.09 -4.25 -21.45
CA ALA A 102 -12.24 -2.89 -21.98
C ALA A 102 -10.91 -2.27 -22.44
N LEU A 103 -9.78 -2.70 -21.86
CA LEU A 103 -8.43 -2.27 -22.24
C LEU A 103 -7.76 -3.19 -23.28
N GLY A 104 -8.47 -4.22 -23.78
CA GLY A 104 -7.92 -5.16 -24.76
C GLY A 104 -6.86 -6.12 -24.19
N LEU A 105 -6.82 -6.29 -22.86
CA LEU A 105 -5.90 -7.21 -22.21
C LEU A 105 -6.38 -8.67 -22.34
N PRO A 106 -5.46 -9.66 -22.35
CA PRO A 106 -5.84 -11.07 -22.40
C PRO A 106 -6.80 -11.46 -21.26
N PRO A 107 -7.85 -12.25 -21.57
CA PRO A 107 -8.81 -12.68 -20.56
C PRO A 107 -8.17 -13.63 -19.55
N VAL A 108 -8.51 -13.44 -18.28
CA VAL A 108 -8.10 -14.31 -17.17
C VAL A 108 -9.29 -15.19 -16.81
N THR A 109 -9.12 -16.51 -16.88
CA THR A 109 -10.21 -17.48 -16.69
C THR A 109 -10.09 -18.29 -15.41
N ARG A 110 -8.92 -18.29 -14.76
CA ARG A 110 -8.66 -19.00 -13.51
C ARG A 110 -7.97 -18.07 -12.51
N TRP A 111 -8.19 -18.28 -11.22
CA TRP A 111 -7.62 -17.45 -10.15
C TRP A 111 -6.09 -17.47 -10.15
N GLN A 112 -5.48 -18.64 -10.41
CA GLN A 112 -4.03 -18.78 -10.52
C GLN A 112 -3.41 -18.01 -11.70
N ASP A 113 -4.20 -17.67 -12.72
CA ASP A 113 -3.73 -16.94 -13.90
C ASP A 113 -3.65 -15.42 -13.65
N ILE A 114 -4.20 -14.92 -12.54
CA ILE A 114 -4.06 -13.52 -12.12
C ILE A 114 -2.57 -13.22 -11.85
N ASN A 115 -1.88 -14.13 -11.17
CA ASN A 115 -0.45 -14.00 -10.89
C ASN A 115 0.20 -15.40 -10.78
N PRO A 116 0.78 -15.90 -11.88
CA PRO A 116 1.39 -17.22 -11.91
C PRO A 116 2.55 -17.39 -10.93
N ALA A 117 3.34 -16.32 -10.70
CA ALA A 117 4.45 -16.35 -9.76
C ALA A 117 3.95 -16.49 -8.32
N LEU A 118 2.93 -15.70 -7.94
CA LEU A 118 2.28 -15.81 -6.64
C LEU A 118 1.62 -17.18 -6.43
N SER A 119 0.98 -17.74 -7.46
CA SER A 119 0.39 -19.08 -7.40
C SER A 119 1.42 -20.18 -7.15
N GLN A 120 2.67 -20.00 -7.59
CA GLN A 120 3.74 -20.97 -7.37
C GLN A 120 4.38 -20.83 -5.99
N SER A 121 4.53 -19.60 -5.48
CA SER A 121 5.21 -19.35 -4.20
C SER A 121 4.30 -19.39 -2.98
N ASN A 122 3.07 -18.86 -3.10
CA ASN A 122 2.12 -18.74 -2.00
C ASN A 122 0.67 -18.60 -2.52
N HIS A 123 0.04 -19.74 -2.81
CA HIS A 123 -1.34 -19.79 -3.30
C HIS A 123 -2.41 -19.36 -2.28
N THR A 124 -2.08 -19.27 -0.99
CA THR A 124 -3.07 -19.10 0.10
C THR A 124 -3.88 -17.82 -0.06
N VAL A 125 -3.25 -16.71 -0.47
CA VAL A 125 -3.95 -15.44 -0.65
C VAL A 125 -4.88 -15.45 -1.85
N LEU A 126 -4.49 -16.11 -2.95
CA LEU A 126 -5.34 -16.27 -4.14
C LEU A 126 -6.54 -17.16 -3.81
N GLU A 127 -6.31 -18.27 -3.11
CA GLU A 127 -7.38 -19.20 -2.69
C GLU A 127 -8.34 -18.56 -1.68
N ALA A 128 -7.82 -17.84 -0.69
CA ALA A 128 -8.63 -17.12 0.29
C ALA A 128 -9.45 -16.01 -0.38
N THR A 129 -8.85 -15.26 -1.31
CA THR A 129 -9.58 -14.26 -2.08
C THR A 129 -10.65 -14.91 -2.93
N ALA A 130 -10.34 -16.00 -3.64
CA ALA A 130 -11.31 -16.76 -4.41
C ALA A 130 -12.48 -17.22 -3.55
N ALA A 131 -12.22 -17.71 -2.33
CA ALA A 131 -13.25 -18.10 -1.38
C ALA A 131 -14.16 -16.93 -0.97
N LEU A 132 -13.60 -15.74 -0.72
CA LEU A 132 -14.37 -14.53 -0.41
C LEU A 132 -15.31 -14.12 -1.57
N TYR A 133 -14.93 -14.42 -2.80
CA TYR A 133 -15.75 -14.19 -4.01
C TYR A 133 -16.58 -15.42 -4.42
N ASN A 134 -16.72 -16.44 -3.57
CA ASN A 134 -17.46 -17.68 -3.88
C ASN A 134 -16.98 -18.39 -5.15
N GLN A 135 -15.67 -18.34 -5.41
CA GLN A 135 -15.02 -18.86 -6.62
C GLN A 135 -15.45 -18.18 -7.92
N ASP A 136 -16.25 -17.12 -7.87
CA ASP A 136 -16.75 -16.39 -9.03
C ASP A 136 -15.79 -15.27 -9.44
N LEU A 137 -14.88 -15.59 -10.36
CA LEU A 137 -13.88 -14.66 -10.89
C LEU A 137 -14.52 -13.45 -11.61
N SER A 138 -15.75 -13.57 -12.12
CA SER A 138 -16.44 -12.47 -12.79
C SER A 138 -16.78 -11.31 -11.84
N ARG A 139 -16.85 -11.61 -10.54
CA ARG A 139 -17.17 -10.66 -9.46
C ARG A 139 -15.95 -10.01 -8.85
N LEU A 140 -14.74 -10.50 -9.13
CA LEU A 140 -13.51 -9.91 -8.60
C LEU A 140 -13.47 -8.42 -8.95
N GLU A 141 -13.37 -7.56 -7.94
CA GLU A 141 -13.31 -6.11 -8.13
C GLU A 141 -11.97 -5.70 -8.74
N LEU A 142 -11.94 -4.58 -9.47
CA LEU A 142 -10.73 -4.07 -10.13
C LEU A 142 -9.55 -3.89 -9.16
N LEU A 143 -9.80 -3.34 -7.97
CA LEU A 143 -8.73 -2.98 -7.03
C LEU A 143 -8.03 -4.22 -6.42
N PRO A 144 -8.75 -5.22 -5.88
CA PRO A 144 -8.13 -6.48 -5.46
C PRO A 144 -7.45 -7.21 -6.61
N GLY A 145 -8.04 -7.17 -7.82
CA GLY A 145 -7.43 -7.77 -9.01
C GLY A 145 -6.06 -7.14 -9.35
N GLY A 146 -5.99 -5.82 -9.43
CA GLY A 146 -4.73 -5.10 -9.69
C GLY A 146 -3.69 -5.31 -8.59
N LEU A 147 -4.12 -5.36 -7.33
CA LEU A 147 -3.22 -5.66 -6.21
C LEU A 147 -2.61 -7.07 -6.31
N LEU A 148 -3.43 -8.06 -6.67
CA LEU A 148 -2.97 -9.45 -6.83
C LEU A 148 -2.08 -9.68 -8.07
N GLU A 149 -2.21 -8.87 -9.12
CA GLU A 149 -1.34 -8.96 -10.31
C GLU A 149 0.09 -8.50 -10.04
N SER A 150 0.31 -7.66 -9.02
CA SER A 150 1.63 -7.07 -8.73
C SER A 150 2.69 -8.14 -8.41
N HIS A 151 3.88 -7.96 -8.98
CA HIS A 151 5.03 -8.84 -8.74
C HIS A 151 6.36 -8.10 -8.98
N GLY A 152 6.74 -7.21 -8.07
CA GLY A 152 7.93 -6.36 -8.21
C GLY A 152 7.74 -5.18 -9.17
N ASP A 153 6.66 -5.18 -9.94
CA ASP A 153 6.13 -4.10 -10.75
C ASP A 153 4.60 -4.07 -10.61
N PRO A 154 3.92 -2.95 -10.94
CA PRO A 154 2.48 -2.93 -11.12
C PRO A 154 2.01 -4.01 -12.10
N GLY A 155 0.84 -4.58 -11.81
CA GLY A 155 0.23 -5.58 -12.67
C GLY A 155 -0.16 -5.01 -14.04
N PRO A 156 -0.31 -5.83 -15.10
CA PRO A 156 -0.64 -5.33 -16.45
C PRO A 156 -1.91 -4.48 -16.55
N LEU A 157 -2.83 -4.56 -15.59
CA LEU A 157 -4.02 -3.71 -15.53
C LEU A 157 -3.74 -2.29 -15.00
N PHE A 158 -2.73 -2.09 -14.16
CA PHE A 158 -2.41 -0.82 -13.48
C PHE A 158 -1.18 -0.15 -14.09
#